data_AF-A0A7W6E859-F1
#
_entry.id   AF-A0A7W6E859-F1
#
_cell.length_a   1.000
_cell.length_b   1.000
_cell.length_c   1.000
_cell.angle_alpha   90.00
_cell.angle_beta   90.00
_cell.angle_gamma   90.00
#
_symmetry.space_group_name_H-M   'P 1'
#
loop_
_entity.id
_entity.type
_entity.pdbx_description
1 polymer ?
#
loop_
_entity_poly.entity_id
_entity_poly.type
_entity_poly.pdbx_seq_one_letter_code
_entity_poly.pdbx_strand_id
1 'polypeptide(L)' 'MHHQRCEIDRRSVRVRLTERGRNIRDLVSNLFLRHAGGLEDRGVLGPEGVIEITASLKRVERYWVDQIRYIY' A
#
# COMPACT_ATOMS: atom_id res chain seq x y z
N MET A 1 1.30 8.16 -16.21
CA MET A 1 0.80 6.78 -16.21
C MET A 1 0.88 6.25 -17.63
N HIS A 2 1.57 5.13 -17.87
CA HIS A 2 1.49 4.46 -19.18
C HIS A 2 0.34 3.47 -19.11
N HIS A 3 -0.68 3.69 -19.95
CA HIS A 3 -1.79 2.76 -20.13
C HIS A 3 -1.62 2.09 -21.50
N GLN A 4 -1.69 0.77 -21.55
CA GLN A 4 -1.67 0.01 -22.80
C GLN A 4 -2.76 -1.05 -22.75
N ARG A 5 -3.58 -1.15 -23.80
CA ARG A 5 -4.57 -2.23 -23.93
C ARG A 5 -3.84 -3.57 -24.08
N CYS A 6 -4.32 -4.61 -23.42
CA CYS A 6 -3.78 -5.94 -23.61
C CYS A 6 -4.26 -6.49 -24.96
N GLU A 7 -3.33 -7.00 -25.77
CA GLU A 7 -3.60 -7.57 -27.10
C GLU A 7 -4.44 -8.87 -27.00
N ILE A 8 -4.21 -9.66 -25.94
CA ILE A 8 -4.80 -11.00 -25.75
C ILE A 8 -6.19 -10.91 -25.11
N ASP A 9 -6.36 -10.00 -24.15
CA ASP A 9 -7.64 -9.77 -23.47
C ASP A 9 -8.01 -8.28 -23.54
N ARG A 10 -8.99 -7.98 -24.39
CA ARG A 10 -9.48 -6.61 -24.60
C ARG A 10 -10.15 -5.99 -23.37
N ARG A 11 -10.45 -6.78 -22.32
CA ARG A 11 -10.97 -6.32 -21.03
C ARG A 11 -9.87 -5.90 -20.06
N SER A 12 -8.62 -6.28 -20.33
CA SER A 12 -7.48 -6.01 -19.47
C SER A 12 -6.65 -4.82 -19.96
N VAL A 13 -6.21 -3.97 -19.02
CA VAL A 13 -5.31 -2.85 -19.29
C VAL A 13 -4.04 -3.02 -18.47
N ARG A 14 -2.88 -2.92 -19.14
CA ARG A 14 -1.59 -2.88 -18.47
C ARG A 14 -1.29 -1.45 -18.07
N VAL A 15 -0.99 -1.26 -16.79
CA VAL A 15 -0.58 0.03 -16.23
C VAL A 15 0.86 -0.05 -15.76
N ARG A 16 1.67 0.96 -16.10
CA ARG A 16 3.06 1.11 -15.62
C ARG A 16 3.32 2.55 -15.20
N LEU A 17 4.16 2.71 -14.18
CA LEU A 17 4.67 4.02 -13.80
C LEU A 17 5.47 4.62 -14.95
N THR A 18 5.17 5.88 -15.27
CA THR A 18 6.06 6.74 -16.06
C THR A 18 7.32 7.03 -15.25
N GLU A 19 8.34 7.60 -15.88
CA GLU A 19 9.53 8.06 -15.17
C GLU A 19 9.20 9.05 -14.04
N ARG A 20 8.37 10.06 -14.34
CA ARG A 20 7.83 10.96 -13.30
C ARG A 20 7.12 10.20 -12.17
N GLY A 21 6.39 9.14 -12.50
CA GLY A 21 5.72 8.30 -11.49
C GLY A 21 6.70 7.52 -10.62
N ARG A 22 7.83 7.07 -11.19
CA ARG A 22 8.92 6.44 -10.42
C ARG A 22 9.58 7.44 -9.48
N ASN A 23 9.86 8.66 -9.95
CA ASN A 23 10.46 9.70 -9.11
C ASN A 23 9.57 10.05 -7.90
N ILE A 24 8.25 10.14 -8.10
CA ILE A 24 7.30 10.35 -6.99
C ILE A 24 7.30 9.14 -6.05
N ARG A 25 7.27 7.91 -6.59
CA ARG A 25 7.35 6.68 -5.78
C ARG A 25 8.57 6.72 -4.86
N ASP A 26 9.73 7.04 -5.41
CA ASP A 26 10.99 7.03 -4.67
C ASP A 26 11.03 8.14 -3.61
N LEU A 27 10.47 9.32 -3.90
CA LEU A 27 10.30 10.39 -2.91
C LEU A 27 9.41 9.95 -1.73
N VAL A 28 8.29 9.31 -2.04
CA VAL A 28 7.36 8.78 -1.03
C VAL A 28 8.01 7.66 -0.22
N SER A 29 8.74 6.75 -0.86
CA SER A 29 9.51 5.71 -0.17
C SER A 29 10.52 6.31 0.81
N ASN A 30 11.29 7.32 0.37
CA ASN A 30 12.25 8.01 1.23
C ASN A 30 11.58 8.76 2.40
N LEU A 31 10.39 9.34 2.18
CA LEU A 31 9.60 9.95 3.25
C LEU A 31 9.22 8.91 4.32
N PHE A 32 8.69 7.75 3.90
CA PHE A 32 8.31 6.70 4.85
C PHE A 32 9.49 6.12 5.60
N LEU A 33 10.65 5.95 4.96
CA LEU A 33 11.87 5.50 5.64
C LEU A 33 12.30 6.47 6.76
N ARG A 34 12.25 7.78 6.50
CA ARG A 34 12.54 8.79 7.53
C ARG A 34 11.53 8.77 8.68
N HIS A 35 10.25 8.57 8.37
CA HIS A 35 9.23 8.46 9.41
C HIS A 35 9.40 7.19 10.25
N ALA A 36 9.72 6.05 9.63
CA ALA A 36 9.97 4.80 10.33
C ALA A 36 11.14 4.95 11.31
N GLY A 37 12.28 5.51 10.85
CA GLY A 37 13.42 5.81 11.73
C GLY A 37 13.03 6.76 12.86
N GLY A 38 12.29 7.85 12.55
CA GLY A 38 11.86 8.79 13.58
C GLY A 38 10.87 8.22 14.62
N LEU A 39 10.08 7.21 14.25
CA LEU A 39 9.18 6.51 15.17
C LEU A 39 9.96 5.55 16.09
N GLU A 40 10.96 4.88 15.56
CA GLU A 40 11.84 3.98 16.31
C GLU A 40 12.76 4.76 17.27
N ASP A 41 13.45 5.78 16.77
CA ASP A 41 14.39 6.63 17.55
C ASP A 41 13.71 7.30 18.75
N ARG A 42 12.43 7.66 18.61
CA ARG A 42 11.64 8.32 19.67
C ARG A 42 10.92 7.31 20.57
N GLY A 43 11.07 6.01 20.32
CA GLY A 43 10.38 4.95 21.07
C GLY A 43 8.85 4.99 20.94
N VAL A 44 8.32 5.64 19.89
CA VAL A 44 6.88 5.79 19.67
C VAL A 44 6.28 4.48 19.19
N LEU A 45 6.99 3.78 18.31
CA LEU A 45 6.55 2.50 17.77
C LEU A 45 7.76 1.67 17.32
N GLY A 46 7.97 0.52 17.96
CA GLY A 46 9.02 -0.43 17.60
C GLY A 46 8.54 -1.55 16.65
N PRO A 47 9.45 -2.42 16.19
CA PRO A 47 9.15 -3.49 15.23
C PRO A 47 7.99 -4.41 15.64
N GLU A 48 7.92 -4.82 16.91
CA GLU A 48 6.84 -5.65 17.45
C GLU A 48 5.49 -4.94 17.40
N GLY A 49 5.44 -3.66 17.78
CA GLY A 49 4.23 -2.85 17.70
C GLY A 49 3.72 -2.69 16.28
N VAL A 50 4.61 -2.58 15.29
CA VAL A 50 4.25 -2.57 13.87
C VAL A 50 3.59 -3.89 13.45
N ILE A 51 4.12 -5.03 13.91
CA ILE A 51 3.56 -6.37 13.62
C ILE A 51 2.15 -6.49 14.20
N GLU A 52 1.96 -6.11 15.47
CA GLU A 52 0.66 -6.17 16.15
C GLU A 52 -0.39 -5.28 15.50
N ILE A 53 -0.02 -4.03 15.17
CA ILE A 53 -0.91 -3.09 14.47
C ILE A 53 -1.28 -3.65 13.09
N THR A 54 -0.31 -4.15 12.34
CA THR A 54 -0.54 -4.74 11.01
C THR A 54 -1.49 -5.92 11.09
N ALA A 55 -1.31 -6.81 12.08
CA ALA A 55 -2.21 -7.94 12.30
C ALA A 55 -3.63 -7.48 12.67
N SER A 56 -3.74 -6.44 13.50
CA SER A 56 -5.02 -5.86 13.90
C SER A 56 -5.76 -5.23 12.73
N LEU A 57 -5.08 -4.42 11.92
CA LEU A 57 -5.66 -3.80 10.73
C LEU A 57 -6.13 -4.84 9.70
N LYS A 58 -5.37 -5.92 9.48
CA LYS A 58 -5.80 -7.03 8.60
C LYS A 58 -7.07 -7.72 9.10
N ARG A 59 -7.25 -7.86 10.41
CA ARG A 59 -8.50 -8.42 10.98
C ARG A 59 -9.68 -7.48 10.76
N VAL A 60 -9.47 -6.19 10.95
CA VAL A 60 -10.47 -5.15 10.71
C VAL A 60 -10.88 -5.10 9.24
N GLU A 61 -9.92 -5.11 8.32
CA GLU A 61 -10.16 -5.18 6.88
C GLU A 61 -11.00 -6.41 6.51
N ARG A 62 -10.62 -7.60 7.01
CA ARG A 62 -11.38 -8.83 6.75
C ARG A 62 -12.82 -8.73 7.22
N TYR A 63 -13.02 -8.26 8.45
CA TYR A 63 -14.35 -8.09 9.01
C TYR A 63 -15.22 -7.18 8.13
N TRP A 64 -14.72 -6.01 7.72
CA TRP A 64 -15.47 -5.09 6.87
C TRP A 64 -15.74 -5.64 5.47
N VAL A 65 -14.76 -6.31 4.85
CA VAL A 65 -14.95 -6.96 3.54
C VAL A 65 -16.05 -8.02 3.62
N ASP A 66 -16.10 -8.80 4.70
CA ASP A 66 -17.14 -9.82 4.90
C ASP A 66 -18.52 -9.19 5.12
N GLN A 67 -18.61 -8.03 5.80
CA GLN A 67 -19.87 -7.29 5.94
C GLN A 67 -20.33 -6.70 4.61
N ILE A 68 -19.43 -6.14 3.79
CA ILE A 68 -19.78 -5.54 2.49
C ILE A 68 -20.30 -6.60 1.50
N ARG A 69 -19.78 -7.83 1.56
CA ARG A 69 -20.29 -8.95 0.74
C ARG A 69 -21.70 -9.39 1.13
N TYR A 70 -22.15 -9.13 2.35
CA TYR A 70 -23.51 -9.46 2.78
C TYR A 70 -24.56 -8.44 2.27
N ILE A 71 -24.11 -7.30 1.74
CA ILE A 71 -24.95 -6.22 1.21
C ILE A 71 -25.13 -6.31 -0.32
N TYR A 72 -24.61 -7.36 -0.97
CA TYR A 72 -24.71 -7.62 -2.41
C TYR A 72 -25.26 -9.02 -2.70
#